data_AF-A0A843CAY8-F1
#
_entry.id   AF-A0A843CAY8-F1
#
_cell.length_a   1.000
_cell.length_b   1.000
_cell.length_c   1.000
_cell.angle_alpha   90.00
_cell.angle_beta   90.00
_cell.angle_gamma   90.00
#
_symmetry.space_group_name_H-M   'P 1'
#
loop_
_entity.id
_entity.type
_entity.pdbx_description
1 polymer ?
#
loop_
_entity_poly.entity_id
_entity_poly.type
_entity_poly.pdbx_seq_one_letter_code
_entity_poly.pdbx_strand_id
1 'polypeptide(L)'
;MAVEALKSIREGEEGGRKLLEEAKASVANILNDAEQEVKRLKEVARGDEKSIASEISAKYIQEGKKEAAAIMKTADTEVEKLKAVAESNLDSTVNVVLEKILGVR
;
A
#
# COMPACT_ATOMS: atom_id res chain seq x y z
N MET A 1 71.70 -22.63 17.60
CA MET A 1 70.76 -23.76 17.36
C MET A 1 69.53 -23.73 18.27
N ALA A 2 69.54 -24.22 19.53
CA ALA A 2 68.31 -24.28 20.35
C ALA A 2 67.69 -22.89 20.65
N VAL A 3 68.52 -21.87 20.91
CA VAL A 3 68.07 -20.50 21.19
C VAL A 3 67.48 -19.80 19.96
N GLU A 4 68.00 -20.08 18.76
CA GLU A 4 67.48 -19.53 17.50
C GLU A 4 66.13 -20.15 17.14
N ALA A 5 65.97 -21.46 17.34
CA ALA A 5 64.68 -22.13 17.15
C ALA A 5 63.59 -21.55 18.07
N LEU A 6 63.91 -21.27 19.34
CA LEU A 6 63.00 -20.62 20.28
C LEU A 6 62.63 -19.19 19.86
N LYS A 7 63.58 -18.45 19.28
CA LYS A 7 63.33 -17.10 18.77
C LYS A 7 62.37 -17.13 17.57
N SER A 8 62.58 -18.04 16.63
CA SER A 8 61.67 -18.21 15.48
C SER A 8 60.26 -18.67 15.88
N ILE A 9 60.15 -19.54 16.89
CA ILE A 9 58.84 -19.92 17.46
C ILE A 9 58.13 -18.70 18.03
N ARG A 10 58.83 -17.89 18.83
CA ARG A 10 58.25 -16.70 19.46
C ARG A 10 57.81 -15.66 18.43
N GLU A 11 58.60 -15.44 17.38
CA GLU A 11 58.24 -14.55 16.27
C GLU A 11 57.00 -15.06 15.51
N GLY A 12 56.91 -16.39 15.29
CA GLY A 12 55.74 -17.03 14.70
C GLY A 12 54.48 -16.92 15.57
N GLU A 13 54.59 -17.10 16.88
CA GLU A 13 53.49 -16.93 17.83
C GLU A 13 52.98 -15.48 17.87
N GLU A 14 53.89 -14.50 17.88
CA GLU A 14 53.52 -13.10 17.87
C GLU A 14 52.87 -12.69 16.54
N GLY A 15 53.39 -13.19 15.41
CA GLY A 15 52.79 -13.00 14.08
C GLY A 15 51.40 -13.63 13.98
N GLY A 16 51.25 -14.87 14.46
CA GLY A 16 49.96 -15.57 14.50
C GLY A 16 48.94 -14.85 15.38
N ARG A 17 49.37 -14.29 16.52
CA ARG A 17 48.51 -13.50 17.40
C ARG A 17 48.04 -12.20 16.74
N LYS A 18 48.91 -11.49 16.03
CA LYS A 18 48.54 -10.28 15.28
C LYS A 18 47.51 -10.59 14.20
N LEU A 19 47.74 -11.63 13.38
CA LEU A 19 46.79 -12.07 12.36
C LEU A 19 45.42 -12.45 12.96
N LEU A 20 45.42 -13.10 14.13
CA LEU A 20 44.19 -13.49 14.80
C LEU A 20 43.41 -12.28 15.33
N GLU A 21 44.08 -11.27 15.87
CA GLU A 21 43.43 -10.02 16.31
C GLU A 21 42.93 -9.19 15.11
N GLU A 22 43.71 -9.11 14.02
CA GLU A 22 43.28 -8.46 12.78
C GLU A 22 42.05 -9.15 12.17
N ALA A 23 42.03 -10.49 12.16
CA ALA A 23 40.89 -11.26 11.69
C ALA A 23 39.64 -11.02 12.55
N LYS A 24 39.78 -10.98 13.88
CA LYS A 24 38.66 -10.65 14.78
C LYS A 24 38.12 -9.25 14.54
N ALA A 25 39.00 -8.26 14.39
CA ALA A 25 38.60 -6.88 14.10
C ALA A 25 37.88 -6.78 12.75
N SER A 26 38.39 -7.48 11.72
CA SER A 26 37.76 -7.55 10.41
C SER A 26 36.36 -8.17 10.47
N VAL A 27 36.21 -9.30 11.17
CA VAL A 27 34.90 -9.95 11.36
C VAL A 27 33.93 -9.04 12.09
N ALA A 28 34.37 -8.35 13.14
CA ALA A 28 33.53 -7.41 13.87
C ALA A 28 33.03 -6.26 12.97
N ASN A 29 33.89 -5.73 12.11
CA ASN A 29 33.51 -4.69 11.15
C ASN A 29 32.51 -5.22 10.12
N ILE A 30 32.75 -6.41 9.55
CA ILE A 30 31.84 -7.03 8.58
C ILE A 30 30.45 -7.23 9.19
N LEU A 31 30.38 -7.69 10.45
CA LEU A 31 29.12 -7.88 11.16
C LEU A 31 28.40 -6.55 11.38
N ASN A 32 29.12 -5.52 11.82
CA ASN A 32 28.54 -4.19 12.03
C ASN A 32 28.02 -3.59 10.72
N ASP A 33 28.77 -3.69 9.63
CA ASP A 33 28.37 -3.18 8.31
C ASP A 33 27.13 -3.93 7.79
N ALA A 34 27.08 -5.26 7.97
CA ALA A 34 25.92 -6.06 7.62
C ALA A 34 24.68 -5.65 8.45
N GLU A 35 24.83 -5.41 9.75
CA GLU A 35 23.74 -4.93 10.61
C GLU A 35 23.23 -3.54 10.19
N GLN A 36 24.14 -2.62 9.85
CA GLN A 36 23.77 -1.30 9.37
C GLN A 36 23.04 -1.36 8.03
N GLU A 37 23.50 -2.20 7.10
CA GLU A 37 22.85 -2.39 5.82
C GLU A 37 21.46 -3.01 5.96
N VAL A 38 21.30 -4.00 6.85
CA VAL A 38 19.98 -4.56 7.16
C VAL A 38 19.04 -3.52 7.74
N LYS A 39 19.52 -2.62 8.60
CA LYS A 39 18.71 -1.51 9.12
C LYS A 39 18.28 -0.56 7.99
N ARG A 40 19.21 -0.17 7.13
CA ARG A 40 18.94 0.69 5.96
C ARG A 40 17.89 0.07 5.04
N LEU A 41 18.03 -1.21 4.70
CA LEU A 41 17.08 -1.92 3.84
C LEU A 41 15.68 -2.01 4.48
N LYS A 42 15.60 -2.23 5.79
CA LYS A 42 14.31 -2.23 6.51
C LYS A 42 13.64 -0.85 6.49
N GLU A 43 14.41 0.23 6.60
CA GLU A 43 13.87 1.60 6.53
C GLU A 43 13.36 1.93 5.13
N VAL A 44 14.12 1.57 4.09
CA VAL A 44 13.70 1.73 2.69
C VAL A 44 12.41 0.94 2.43
N ALA A 45 12.37 -0.34 2.80
CA ALA A 45 11.19 -1.18 2.61
C ALA A 45 9.94 -0.58 3.31
N ARG A 46 10.09 -0.06 4.53
CA ARG A 46 8.99 0.62 5.24
C ARG A 46 8.55 1.92 4.56
N GLY A 47 9.49 2.65 3.96
CA GLY A 47 9.19 3.85 3.17
C GLY A 47 8.37 3.49 1.93
N ASP A 48 8.80 2.47 1.20
CA ASP A 48 8.15 1.98 -0.01
C ASP A 48 6.75 1.43 0.30
N GLU A 49 6.59 0.64 1.36
CA GLU A 49 5.29 0.15 1.83
C GLU A 49 4.30 1.30 2.10
N LYS A 50 4.75 2.38 2.75
CA LYS A 50 3.90 3.56 3.00
C LYS A 50 3.54 4.30 1.71
N SER A 51 4.48 4.41 0.77
CA SER A 51 4.22 5.05 -0.52
C SER A 51 3.19 4.25 -1.31
N ILE A 52 3.39 2.94 -1.44
CA ILE A 52 2.48 2.02 -2.14
C ILE A 52 1.09 2.04 -1.50
N ALA A 53 1.01 1.97 -0.17
CA ALA A 53 -0.27 2.04 0.53
C ALA A 53 -1.02 3.37 0.25
N SER A 54 -0.29 4.49 0.21
CA SER A 54 -0.84 5.80 -0.11
C SER A 54 -1.34 5.88 -1.55
N GLU A 55 -0.57 5.36 -2.51
CA GLU A 55 -0.94 5.30 -3.92
C GLU A 55 -2.18 4.43 -4.14
N ILE A 56 -2.24 3.26 -3.52
CA ILE A 56 -3.40 2.36 -3.57
C ILE A 56 -4.64 3.06 -3.02
N SER A 57 -4.52 3.71 -1.86
CA SER A 57 -5.62 4.46 -1.24
C SER A 57 -6.12 5.58 -2.16
N ALA A 58 -5.19 6.39 -2.70
CA ALA A 58 -5.52 7.48 -3.61
C ALA A 58 -6.24 6.98 -4.88
N LYS A 59 -5.77 5.86 -5.44
CA LYS A 59 -6.40 5.21 -6.60
C LYS A 59 -7.84 4.80 -6.29
N TYR A 60 -8.07 4.07 -5.20
CA TYR A 60 -9.42 3.63 -4.85
C TYR A 60 -10.36 4.78 -4.51
N ILE A 61 -9.86 5.87 -3.91
CA ILE A 61 -10.65 7.08 -3.69
C ILE A 61 -11.09 7.71 -5.02
N GLN A 62 -10.18 7.78 -6.01
CA GLN A 62 -10.54 8.29 -7.34
C GLN A 62 -11.53 7.38 -8.07
N GLU A 63 -11.32 6.07 -8.03
CA GLU A 63 -12.22 5.09 -8.63
C GLU A 63 -13.62 5.17 -7.99
N GLY A 64 -13.70 5.19 -6.67
CA GLY A 64 -14.96 5.35 -5.94
C GLY A 64 -15.69 6.66 -6.25
N LYS A 65 -14.96 7.78 -6.42
CA LYS A 65 -15.56 9.05 -6.87
C LYS A 65 -16.14 8.96 -8.28
N LYS A 66 -15.44 8.30 -9.21
CA LYS A 66 -15.92 8.10 -10.58
C LYS A 66 -17.17 7.22 -10.61
N GLU A 67 -17.17 6.14 -9.84
CA GLU A 67 -18.30 5.23 -9.73
C GLU A 67 -19.51 5.91 -9.09
N ALA A 68 -19.32 6.65 -8.00
CA ALA A 68 -20.38 7.43 -7.37
C ALA A 68 -20.99 8.45 -8.33
N ALA A 69 -20.17 9.15 -9.11
CA ALA A 69 -20.65 10.10 -10.13
C ALA A 69 -21.44 9.41 -11.24
N ALA A 70 -21.02 8.21 -11.67
CA ALA A 70 -21.75 7.42 -12.65
C ALA A 70 -23.12 6.97 -12.10
N ILE A 71 -23.17 6.47 -10.86
CA ILE A 71 -24.41 6.08 -10.19
C ILE A 71 -25.36 7.26 -10.06
N MET A 72 -24.88 8.42 -9.61
CA MET A 72 -25.70 9.63 -9.51
C MET A 72 -26.28 10.03 -10.87
N LYS A 73 -25.47 10.04 -11.93
CA LYS A 73 -25.95 10.37 -13.27
C LYS A 73 -27.03 9.41 -13.76
N THR A 74 -26.87 8.10 -13.50
CA THR A 74 -27.88 7.10 -13.84
C THR A 74 -29.15 7.30 -13.02
N ALA A 75 -29.03 7.59 -11.73
CA ALA A 75 -30.17 7.87 -10.86
C ALA A 75 -30.94 9.13 -11.32
N ASP A 76 -30.24 10.21 -11.65
CA ASP A 76 -30.86 11.44 -12.17
C ASP A 76 -31.61 11.17 -13.48
N THR A 77 -31.02 10.36 -14.36
CA THR A 77 -31.67 9.97 -15.62
C THR A 77 -32.95 9.16 -15.37
N GLU A 78 -32.92 8.23 -14.41
CA GLU A 78 -34.10 7.44 -14.05
C GLU A 78 -35.18 8.30 -13.38
N VAL A 79 -34.81 9.27 -12.54
CA VAL A 79 -35.74 10.23 -11.94
C VAL A 79 -36.48 11.01 -13.03
N GLU A 80 -35.76 11.56 -14.01
CA GLU A 80 -36.40 12.32 -15.11
C GLU A 80 -37.31 11.43 -15.95
N LYS A 81 -36.91 10.18 -16.20
CA LYS A 81 -37.75 9.20 -16.89
C LYS A 81 -39.04 8.90 -16.11
N LEU A 82 -38.95 8.69 -14.79
CA LEU A 82 -40.11 8.44 -13.94
C LEU A 82 -41.03 9.66 -13.87
N LYS A 83 -40.49 10.88 -13.82
CA LYS A 83 -41.28 12.12 -13.90
C LYS A 83 -42.04 12.22 -15.21
N ALA A 84 -41.39 11.99 -16.34
CA ALA A 84 -42.04 12.03 -17.65
C ALA A 84 -43.16 10.98 -17.76
N VAL A 85 -42.96 9.77 -17.23
CA VAL A 85 -43.99 8.73 -17.16
C VAL A 85 -45.15 9.17 -16.26
N ALA A 86 -44.88 9.76 -15.09
CA ALA A 86 -45.90 10.24 -14.18
C ALA A 86 -46.73 11.38 -14.80
N GLU A 87 -46.08 12.35 -15.43
CA GLU A 87 -46.73 13.47 -16.12
C GLU A 87 -47.63 12.99 -17.27
N SER A 88 -47.14 12.07 -18.10
CA SER A 88 -47.92 11.53 -19.21
C SER A 88 -49.18 10.75 -18.79
N ASN A 89 -49.19 10.20 -17.57
CA ASN A 89 -50.32 9.44 -17.03
C ASN A 89 -51.20 10.26 -16.08
N LEU A 90 -50.87 11.53 -15.83
CA LEU A 90 -51.55 12.35 -14.82
C LEU A 90 -53.04 12.51 -15.16
N ASP A 91 -53.34 13.02 -16.35
CA ASP A 91 -54.71 13.34 -16.76
C ASP A 91 -55.59 12.08 -16.86
N SER A 92 -55.04 10.98 -17.40
CA SER A 92 -55.78 9.72 -17.49
C SER A 92 -56.10 9.16 -16.11
N THR A 93 -55.15 9.22 -15.19
CA THR A 93 -55.33 8.77 -13.80
C THR A 93 -56.36 9.65 -13.08
N VAL A 94 -56.28 10.97 -13.25
CA VAL A 94 -57.26 11.92 -12.69
C VAL A 94 -58.67 11.61 -13.19
N ASN A 95 -58.84 11.38 -14.49
CA ASN A 95 -60.15 11.03 -15.06
C ASN A 95 -60.70 9.72 -14.49
N VAL A 96 -59.88 8.66 -14.41
CA VAL A 96 -60.30 7.38 -13.81
C VAL A 96 -60.72 7.57 -12.35
N VAL A 97 -60.02 8.41 -11.59
CA VAL A 97 -60.38 8.71 -10.20
C VAL A 97 -61.70 9.50 -10.13
N LEU A 98 -61.89 10.50 -10.98
CA LEU A 98 -63.12 11.29 -11.04
C LEU A 98 -64.33 10.44 -11.44
N GLU A 99 -64.20 9.58 -12.46
CA GLU A 99 -65.23 8.62 -12.88
C GLU A 99 -65.66 7.73 -11.71
N LYS A 100 -64.69 7.21 -10.95
CA LYS A 100 -64.97 6.40 -9.75
C LYS A 100 -65.68 7.17 -8.64
N ILE A 101 -65.32 8.42 -8.41
CA ILE A 101 -65.93 9.26 -7.37
C ILE A 101 -67.36 9.67 -7.76
N LEU A 102 -67.54 10.08 -9.02
CA LEU A 102 -68.82 10.59 -9.53
C LEU A 102 -69.79 9.48 -9.94
N GLY A 103 -69.33 8.22 -9.99
CA GLY A 103 -70.17 7.07 -10.33
C GLY A 103 -70.58 7.01 -11.81
N VAL A 104 -69.84 7.72 -12.67
CA VAL A 104 -70.08 7.77 -14.12
C VAL A 104 -69.07 6.84 -14.79
N ARG A 105 -69.57 5.94 -15.63
CA ARG A 105 -68.78 4.98 -16.40
C ARG A 105 -68.78 5.35 -17.86
#